data_AF-F0TBE4-F1
#
_entry.id   AF-F0TBE4-F1
#
_cell.length_a   1.000
_cell.length_b   1.000
_cell.length_c   1.000
_cell.angle_alpha   90.00
_cell.angle_beta   90.00
_cell.angle_gamma   90.00
#
_symmetry.space_group_name_H-M   'P 1'
#
loop_
_entity.id
_entity.type
_entity.pdbx_description
1 polymer ?
#
loop_
_entity_poly.entity_id
_entity_poly.type
_entity_poly.pdbx_seq_one_letter_code
_entity_poly.pdbx_strand_id
1 'polypeptide(L)'
;MSGVNNQQNTQPNFKTQSVTVIASGPWVGTINDASGTKNIMGTGNKTFQLSSYPGKIVVEFQKDGTKDSRDSNDSIIPNTSPLTVQLLSGDTIIANKTTTEDGGIVNISNNIL
;
A
#
# COMPACT_ATOMS: atom_id res chain seq x y z
N MET A 1 -54.71 -6.29 -8.13
CA MET A 1 -53.45 -7.05 -8.06
C MET A 1 -52.35 -6.08 -8.47
N SER A 2 -51.71 -5.42 -7.52
CA SER A 2 -50.65 -4.44 -7.81
C SER A 2 -49.32 -5.13 -7.59
N GLY A 3 -48.61 -5.39 -8.69
CA GLY A 3 -47.28 -5.98 -8.68
C GLY A 3 -46.27 -5.01 -8.09
N VAL A 4 -45.67 -5.36 -6.97
CA VAL A 4 -44.49 -4.67 -6.43
C VAL A 4 -43.29 -5.16 -7.21
N ASN A 5 -42.77 -4.31 -8.08
CA ASN A 5 -41.59 -4.56 -8.87
C ASN A 5 -40.35 -4.34 -7.98
N ASN A 6 -39.93 -5.39 -7.26
CA ASN A 6 -38.67 -5.38 -6.52
C ASN A 6 -37.50 -5.46 -7.50
N GLN A 7 -37.07 -4.33 -8.03
CA GLN A 7 -35.73 -4.23 -8.60
C GLN A 7 -34.73 -4.36 -7.45
N GLN A 8 -34.24 -5.57 -7.22
CA GLN A 8 -33.06 -5.79 -6.39
C GLN A 8 -31.91 -5.02 -7.02
N ASN A 9 -31.58 -3.89 -6.37
CA ASN A 9 -30.38 -3.12 -6.65
C ASN A 9 -29.17 -4.02 -6.34
N THR A 10 -28.69 -4.74 -7.34
CA THR A 10 -27.47 -5.55 -7.26
C THR A 10 -26.28 -4.61 -7.34
N GLN A 11 -26.09 -3.82 -6.28
CA GLN A 11 -24.78 -3.21 -6.07
C GLN A 11 -23.77 -4.37 -6.00
N PRO A 12 -22.75 -4.39 -6.86
CA PRO A 12 -21.79 -5.47 -6.80
C PRO A 12 -21.10 -5.38 -5.43
N ASN A 13 -21.00 -6.52 -4.75
CA ASN A 13 -20.37 -6.61 -3.44
C ASN A 13 -18.85 -6.51 -3.62
N PHE A 14 -18.35 -5.30 -3.85
CA PHE A 14 -16.93 -5.04 -3.95
C PHE A 14 -16.31 -5.16 -2.57
N LYS A 15 -15.41 -6.13 -2.41
CA LYS A 15 -14.57 -6.24 -1.21
C LYS A 15 -13.75 -4.96 -1.07
N THR A 16 -13.68 -4.40 0.13
CA THR A 16 -12.83 -3.24 0.40
C THR A 16 -11.37 -3.54 0.04
N GLN A 17 -10.73 -2.61 -0.67
CA GLN A 17 -9.31 -2.74 -1.00
C GLN A 17 -8.46 -1.89 -0.07
N SER A 18 -7.30 -2.42 0.30
CA SER A 18 -6.37 -1.71 1.17
C SER A 18 -4.92 -1.99 0.80
N VAL A 19 -4.06 -1.05 1.15
CA VAL A 19 -2.61 -1.16 1.00
C VAL A 19 -2.00 -1.25 2.39
N THR A 20 -1.29 -2.31 2.68
CA THR A 20 -0.55 -2.49 3.94
C THR A 20 0.94 -2.38 3.68
N VAL A 21 1.58 -1.46 4.40
CA VAL A 21 3.03 -1.31 4.48
C VAL A 21 3.49 -2.00 5.76
N ILE A 22 4.50 -2.85 5.64
CA ILE A 22 5.16 -3.54 6.76
C ILE A 22 6.63 -3.14 6.71
N ALA A 23 7.09 -2.44 7.75
CA ALA A 23 8.45 -1.91 7.82
C ALA A 23 8.87 -1.78 9.28
N SER A 24 10.17 -1.86 9.56
CA SER A 24 10.71 -1.57 10.89
C SER A 24 11.03 -0.08 11.10
N GLY A 25 11.06 0.72 10.02
CA GLY A 25 11.57 2.08 10.02
C GLY A 25 10.68 3.08 9.26
N PRO A 26 11.15 4.31 9.08
CA PRO A 26 10.44 5.33 8.32
C PRO A 26 10.43 5.02 6.83
N TRP A 27 9.39 5.51 6.16
CA TRP A 27 9.20 5.37 4.73
C TRP A 27 8.35 6.52 4.20
N VAL A 28 8.52 6.79 2.92
CA VAL A 28 7.68 7.69 2.13
C VAL A 28 7.08 6.91 0.97
N GLY A 29 5.94 7.35 0.47
CA GLY A 29 5.30 6.69 -0.65
C GLY A 29 4.17 7.46 -1.27
N THR A 30 3.67 6.90 -2.37
CA THR A 30 2.53 7.39 -3.12
C THR A 30 1.54 6.26 -3.34
N ILE A 31 0.26 6.59 -3.23
CA ILE A 31 -0.85 5.72 -3.61
C ILE A 31 -1.65 6.46 -4.68
N ASN A 32 -1.76 5.88 -5.86
CA ASN A 32 -2.58 6.38 -6.95
C ASN A 32 -3.69 5.37 -7.23
N ASP A 33 -4.93 5.82 -7.10
CA ASP A 33 -6.14 5.07 -7.46
C ASP A 33 -7.13 5.98 -8.21
N ALA A 34 -8.33 5.49 -8.48
CA ALA A 34 -9.37 6.28 -9.14
C ALA A 34 -9.76 7.58 -8.40
N SER A 35 -9.49 7.70 -7.09
CA SER A 35 -9.73 8.93 -6.32
C SER A 35 -8.61 9.96 -6.45
N GLY A 36 -7.49 9.60 -7.08
CA GLY A 36 -6.34 10.44 -7.32
C GLY A 36 -5.07 9.94 -6.64
N THR A 37 -4.05 10.80 -6.62
CA THR A 37 -2.75 10.51 -6.02
C THR A 37 -2.67 11.06 -4.59
N LYS A 38 -2.21 10.23 -3.66
CA LYS A 38 -1.95 10.57 -2.26
C LYS A 38 -0.48 10.35 -1.95
N ASN A 39 0.20 11.41 -1.50
CA ASN A 39 1.55 11.30 -0.95
C ASN A 39 1.43 11.02 0.54
N ILE A 40 2.17 10.01 1.02
CA ILE A 40 2.09 9.55 2.39
C ILE A 40 3.49 9.30 2.94
N MET A 41 3.64 9.56 4.23
CA MET A 41 4.84 9.24 4.99
C MET A 41 4.43 8.51 6.25
N GLY A 42 5.31 7.65 6.75
CA GLY A 42 5.01 6.85 7.91
C GLY A 42 6.23 6.17 8.50
N THR A 43 6.00 5.53 9.63
CA THR A 43 6.94 4.65 10.32
C THR A 43 6.21 3.39 10.71
N GLY A 44 6.93 2.26 10.73
CA GLY A 44 6.35 0.99 11.13
C GLY A 44 5.31 0.48 10.14
N ASN A 45 4.44 -0.41 10.64
CA ASN A 45 3.36 -0.98 9.85
C ASN A 45 2.17 0.00 9.76
N LYS A 46 1.62 0.18 8.55
CA LYS A 46 0.39 0.97 8.34
C LYS A 46 -0.48 0.37 7.25
N THR A 47 -1.80 0.53 7.41
CA THR A 47 -2.77 0.15 6.40
C THR A 47 -3.57 1.36 5.94
N PHE A 48 -3.74 1.50 4.64
CA PHE A 48 -4.48 2.56 3.97
C PHE A 48 -5.67 1.96 3.23
N GLN A 49 -6.87 2.45 3.55
CA GLN A 49 -8.06 2.08 2.80
C GLN A 49 -8.06 2.84 1.46
N LEU A 50 -8.35 2.11 0.39
CA LEU A 50 -8.49 2.68 -0.95
C LEU A 50 -9.94 3.13 -1.18
N SER A 51 -10.17 3.82 -2.29
CA SER A 51 -11.53 4.10 -2.74
C SER A 51 -12.30 2.79 -3.00
N SER A 52 -13.63 2.84 -2.87
CA SER A 52 -14.51 1.68 -3.07
C SER A 52 -14.48 1.13 -4.51
N TYR A 53 -14.00 1.94 -5.45
CA TYR A 53 -13.86 1.60 -6.87
C TYR A 53 -12.49 2.06 -7.36
N PRO A 54 -11.40 1.40 -6.91
CA PRO A 54 -10.06 1.92 -7.11
C PRO A 54 -9.58 1.76 -8.55
N GLY A 55 -10.22 0.89 -9.33
CA GLY A 55 -9.86 0.61 -10.72
C GLY A 55 -8.41 0.16 -10.81
N LYS A 56 -7.58 0.93 -11.52
CA LYS A 56 -6.12 0.72 -11.53
C LYS A 56 -5.49 1.34 -10.30
N ILE A 57 -4.76 0.53 -9.55
CA ILE A 57 -3.97 0.94 -8.40
C ILE A 57 -2.50 0.93 -8.78
N VAL A 58 -1.80 2.01 -8.46
CA VAL A 58 -0.35 2.09 -8.52
C VAL A 58 0.15 2.60 -7.18
N VAL A 59 1.04 1.85 -6.55
CA VAL A 59 1.66 2.25 -5.30
C VAL A 59 3.17 2.18 -5.40
N GLU A 60 3.82 3.15 -4.77
CA GLU A 60 5.27 3.22 -4.66
C GLU A 60 5.66 3.61 -3.25
N PHE A 61 6.57 2.87 -2.63
CA PHE A 61 7.08 3.16 -1.30
C PHE A 61 8.59 3.01 -1.26
N GLN A 62 9.25 3.91 -0.55
CA GLN A 62 10.69 3.95 -0.40
C GLN A 62 11.04 4.00 1.09
N LYS A 63 12.09 3.28 1.48
CA LYS A 63 12.69 3.45 2.80
C LYS A 63 13.23 4.87 2.96
N ASP A 64 12.80 5.54 4.01
CA ASP A 64 13.35 6.82 4.42
C ASP A 64 14.43 6.57 5.49
N GLY A 65 15.49 7.38 5.54
CA GLY A 65 16.44 7.33 6.66
C GLY A 65 17.67 6.42 6.53
N THR A 66 18.24 6.23 5.33
CA THR A 66 19.56 5.58 5.20
C THR A 66 20.73 6.46 5.68
N LYS A 67 20.50 7.77 5.82
CA LYS A 67 21.57 8.76 6.02
C LYS A 67 21.99 9.00 7.46
N ASP A 68 21.17 8.60 8.44
CA ASP A 68 21.32 9.07 9.84
C ASP A 68 21.78 7.99 10.83
N SER A 69 21.85 6.72 10.43
CA SER A 69 22.37 5.65 11.30
C SER A 69 23.87 5.50 11.12
N ARG A 70 24.65 5.77 12.17
CA ARG A 70 26.11 5.58 12.19
C ARG A 70 26.55 4.71 13.36
N ASP A 71 27.62 3.95 13.16
CA ASP A 71 28.26 3.21 14.25
C ASP A 71 29.17 4.11 15.09
N SER A 72 29.81 3.54 16.11
CA SER A 72 30.77 4.27 16.97
C SER A 72 32.02 4.76 16.22
N ASN A 73 32.24 4.30 14.99
CA ASN A 73 33.35 4.67 14.12
C ASN A 73 32.93 5.63 13.00
N ASP A 74 31.75 6.26 13.13
CA ASP A 74 31.19 7.20 12.14
C ASP A 74 30.88 6.57 10.77
N SER A 75 30.78 5.23 10.70
CA SER A 75 30.42 4.50 9.48
C SER A 75 28.91 4.41 9.32
N ILE A 76 28.40 4.64 8.11
CA ILE A 76 26.98 4.50 7.78
C ILE A 76 26.56 3.04 7.98
N ILE A 77 25.50 2.84 8.77
CA ILE A 77 24.86 1.54 8.96
C ILE A 77 23.71 1.44 7.94
N PRO A 78 23.79 0.55 6.93
CA PRO A 78 22.72 0.42 5.95
C PRO A 78 21.45 -0.12 6.61
N ASN A 79 20.30 0.41 6.22
CA ASN A 79 18.99 -0.10 6.64
C ASN A 79 18.61 -1.32 5.80
N THR A 80 19.06 -2.50 6.21
CA THR A 80 18.77 -3.77 5.51
C THR A 80 17.44 -4.42 5.93
N SER A 81 16.71 -3.83 6.87
CA SER A 81 15.41 -4.35 7.31
C SER A 81 14.39 -4.35 6.17
N PRO A 82 13.50 -5.35 6.08
CA PRO A 82 12.56 -5.43 4.96
C PRO A 82 11.53 -4.29 4.98
N LEU A 83 11.27 -3.72 3.80
CA LEU A 83 10.08 -2.95 3.49
C LEU A 83 9.19 -3.82 2.59
N THR A 84 8.03 -4.22 3.08
CA THR A 84 7.04 -5.01 2.34
C THR A 84 5.79 -4.19 2.12
N VAL A 85 5.29 -4.17 0.90
CA VAL A 85 4.01 -3.55 0.55
C VAL A 85 3.08 -4.65 0.06
N GLN A 86 1.86 -4.66 0.58
CA GLN A 86 0.81 -5.61 0.24
C GLN A 86 -0.43 -4.86 -0.23
N LEU A 87 -1.04 -5.33 -1.30
CA LEU A 87 -2.37 -4.92 -1.72
C LEU A 87 -3.34 -6.04 -1.35
N LEU A 88 -4.42 -5.68 -0.67
CA LEU A 88 -5.42 -6.60 -0.15
C LEU A 88 -6.80 -6.29 -0.74
N SER A 89 -7.61 -7.35 -0.89
CA SER A 89 -9.04 -7.29 -1.18
C SER A 89 -9.79 -8.07 -0.10
N GLY A 90 -10.43 -7.36 0.83
CA GLY A 90 -10.77 -7.89 2.14
C GLY A 90 -9.51 -8.36 2.87
N ASP A 91 -9.52 -9.58 3.38
CA ASP A 91 -8.37 -10.19 4.09
C ASP A 91 -7.41 -10.94 3.16
N THR A 92 -7.66 -10.94 1.85
CA THR A 92 -6.84 -11.68 0.88
C THR A 92 -5.79 -10.76 0.27
N ILE A 93 -4.51 -11.15 0.37
CA ILE A 93 -3.41 -10.48 -0.35
C ILE A 93 -3.52 -10.81 -1.84
N ILE A 94 -3.70 -9.79 -2.67
CA ILE A 94 -3.82 -9.92 -4.13
C ILE A 94 -2.54 -9.49 -4.87
N ALA A 95 -1.68 -8.70 -4.23
CA ALA A 95 -0.33 -8.42 -4.70
C ALA A 95 0.58 -8.09 -3.51
N ASN A 96 1.86 -8.43 -3.60
CA ASN A 96 2.85 -8.00 -2.61
C ASN A 96 4.24 -7.89 -3.25
N LYS A 97 5.08 -7.05 -2.65
CA LYS A 97 6.50 -6.93 -3.02
C LYS A 97 7.31 -6.45 -1.82
N THR A 98 8.56 -6.88 -1.76
CA THR A 98 9.48 -6.58 -0.65
C THR A 98 10.81 -6.09 -1.20
N THR A 99 11.46 -5.19 -0.47
CA THR A 99 12.86 -4.83 -0.66
C THR A 99 13.62 -4.87 0.67
N THR A 100 14.85 -5.34 0.64
CA THR A 100 15.81 -5.30 1.75
C THR A 100 16.95 -4.33 1.47
N GLU A 101 17.04 -3.77 0.27
CA GLU A 101 18.07 -2.82 -0.12
C GLU A 101 17.98 -1.54 0.71
N ASP A 102 19.13 -0.97 1.04
CA ASP A 102 19.21 0.32 1.70
C ASP A 102 18.66 1.41 0.77
N GLY A 103 17.65 2.16 1.24
CA GLY A 103 16.95 3.13 0.40
C GLY A 103 16.09 2.50 -0.70
N GLY A 104 15.87 1.18 -0.62
CA GLY A 104 15.14 0.40 -1.62
C GLY A 104 13.71 0.90 -1.83
N ILE A 105 13.24 0.71 -3.06
CA ILE A 105 11.92 1.13 -3.54
C ILE A 105 11.07 -0.11 -3.86
N VAL A 106 9.82 -0.10 -3.42
CA VAL A 106 8.79 -1.07 -3.76
C VAL A 106 7.74 -0.39 -4.64
N ASN A 107 7.49 -0.94 -5.81
CA ASN A 107 6.44 -0.50 -6.72
C ASN A 107 5.51 -1.68 -7.06
N ILE A 108 4.19 -1.47 -6.93
CA ILE A 108 3.15 -2.43 -7.30
C ILE A 108 2.12 -1.71 -8.17
N SER A 109 1.77 -2.32 -9.31
CA SER A 109 0.65 -1.88 -10.15
C SER A 109 -0.33 -3.02 -10.32
N ASN A 110 -1.61 -2.80 -10.05
CA ASN A 110 -2.63 -3.82 -10.20
C ASN A 110 -3.93 -3.23 -10.73
N ASN A 111 -4.58 -3.93 -11.66
CA ASN A 111 -5.93 -3.59 -12.11
C ASN A 111 -6.94 -4.37 -11.28
N ILE A 112 -7.90 -3.67 -10.69
CA ILE A 112 -9.03 -4.25 -9.98
C ILE A 112 -10.28 -3.97 -10.81
N LEU A 113 -10.90 -5.05 -11.28
CA LEU A 113 -12.12 -5.07 -12.09
C LEU A 113 -13.34 -5.29 -11.21
#